data_AF-A0A2V5UPA4-F1
#
_entry.id   AF-A0A2V5UPA4-F1
#
_cell.length_a   1.000
_cell.length_b   1.000
_cell.length_c   1.000
_cell.angle_alpha   90.00
_cell.angle_beta   90.00
_cell.angle_gamma   90.00
#
_symmetry.space_group_name_H-M   'P 1'
#
loop_
_entity.id
_entity.type
_entity.pdbx_description
1 polymer ?
#
loop_
_entity_poly.entity_id
_entity_poly.type
_entity_poly.pdbx_seq_one_letter_code
_entity_poly.pdbx_strand_id
1 'polypeptide(L)'
;MTREELEACWQDPENRKWGVYYSHADPLVIVQKHSKLMGSTINFASPSAIPVVLLTFAILVVPVLFVRTWDARIGAVLATILISTAVLCLLCAYLSSTKRSTH
;
A
#
# COMPACT_ATOMS: atom_id res chain seq x y z
N MET A 1 9.13 7.55 -18.53
CA MET A 1 8.29 8.70 -18.19
C MET A 1 9.19 9.78 -17.60
N THR A 2 9.19 10.98 -18.17
CA THR A 2 9.93 12.12 -17.64
C THR A 2 9.19 12.73 -16.45
N ARG A 3 9.87 13.56 -15.64
CA ARG A 3 9.21 14.26 -14.52
C ARG A 3 8.07 15.16 -15.00
N GLU A 4 8.23 15.78 -16.17
CA GLU A 4 7.24 16.69 -16.76
C GLU A 4 5.96 15.95 -17.16
N GLU A 5 6.09 14.75 -17.74
CA GLU A 5 4.94 13.89 -18.06
C GLU A 5 4.20 13.43 -16.79
N LEU A 6 4.93 13.16 -15.71
CA LEU A 6 4.35 12.76 -14.42
C LEU A 6 3.58 13.93 -13.77
N GLU A 7 4.14 15.14 -13.79
CA GLU A 7 3.49 16.34 -13.27
C GLU A 7 2.23 16.69 -14.06
N ALA A 8 2.26 16.59 -15.39
CA ALA A 8 1.09 16.79 -16.23
C ALA A 8 -0.03 15.78 -15.88
N CYS A 9 0.33 14.52 -15.64
CA CYS A 9 -0.61 13.49 -15.26
C CYS A 9 -1.22 13.71 -13.86
N TRP A 10 -0.46 14.33 -12.95
CA TRP A 10 -0.89 14.65 -11.59
C TRP A 10 -1.79 15.89 -11.50
N GLN A 11 -1.55 16.87 -12.37
CA GLN A 11 -2.38 18.09 -12.49
C GLN A 11 -3.73 17.82 -13.14
N ASP A 12 -3.88 16.71 -13.84
CA ASP A 12 -5.12 16.32 -14.50
C ASP A 12 -6.18 15.86 -13.48
N PRO A 13 -7.32 16.57 -13.35
CA PRO A 13 -8.39 16.20 -12.44
C PRO A 13 -9.09 14.88 -12.82
N GLU A 14 -9.02 14.43 -14.08
CA GLU A 14 -9.60 13.15 -14.50
C GLU A 14 -8.85 11.95 -13.89
N ASN A 15 -7.56 12.13 -13.63
CA ASN A 15 -6.70 11.11 -12.99
C ASN A 15 -6.88 11.05 -11.47
N ARG A 16 -7.82 11.80 -10.89
CA ARG A 16 -8.10 11.80 -9.44
C ARG A 16 -9.58 11.56 -9.16
N LYS A 17 -9.93 10.31 -8.86
CA LYS A 17 -11.30 9.93 -8.49
C LYS A 17 -11.39 9.69 -6.99
N TRP A 18 -12.32 10.39 -6.33
CA TRP A 18 -12.65 10.17 -4.91
C TRP A 18 -11.44 10.32 -3.96
N GLY A 19 -10.49 11.20 -4.29
CA GLY A 19 -9.27 11.40 -3.52
C GLY A 19 -8.16 10.37 -3.78
N VAL A 20 -8.43 9.34 -4.58
CA VAL A 20 -7.48 8.32 -5.03
C VAL A 20 -6.89 8.74 -6.37
N TYR A 21 -5.57 8.56 -6.53
CA TYR A 21 -4.88 8.79 -7.79
C TYR A 21 -5.01 7.56 -8.69
N TYR A 22 -5.52 7.76 -9.89
CA TYR A 22 -5.84 6.74 -10.88
C TYR A 22 -5.31 7.20 -12.23
N SER A 23 -4.09 6.84 -12.57
CA SER A 23 -3.48 7.15 -13.86
C SER A 23 -2.98 5.90 -14.56
N HIS A 24 -3.52 5.61 -15.74
CA HIS A 24 -3.03 4.54 -16.60
C HIS A 24 -1.69 4.87 -17.27
N ALA A 25 -1.36 6.15 -17.39
CA ALA A 25 -0.14 6.61 -18.02
C ALA A 25 1.08 6.46 -17.09
N ASP A 26 0.87 6.44 -15.77
CA ASP A 26 1.95 6.30 -14.79
C ASP A 26 2.22 4.81 -14.48
N PRO A 27 3.39 4.26 -14.86
CA PRO A 27 3.76 2.88 -14.58
C PRO A 27 4.16 2.64 -13.11
N LEU A 28 4.32 3.70 -12.31
CA LEU A 28 4.73 3.58 -10.91
C LEU A 28 3.56 3.15 -10.02
N VAL A 29 3.75 2.05 -9.29
CA VAL A 29 2.78 1.54 -8.29
C VAL A 29 2.69 2.45 -7.08
N ILE A 30 3.82 3.04 -6.68
CA ILE A 30 3.96 3.91 -5.51
C ILE A 30 4.33 5.30 -6.02
N VAL A 31 3.34 6.19 -6.03
CA VAL A 31 3.50 7.58 -6.45
C VAL A 31 3.94 8.38 -5.23
N GLN A 32 5.13 8.96 -5.32
CA GLN A 32 5.58 9.90 -4.30
C GLN A 32 4.81 11.21 -4.48
N LYS A 33 4.05 11.63 -3.47
CA LYS A 33 3.48 12.98 -3.50
C LYS A 33 4.61 14.00 -3.43
N HIS A 34 4.42 15.11 -4.15
CA HIS A 34 5.36 16.23 -4.18
C HIS A 34 5.68 16.80 -2.78
N SER A 35 4.74 16.68 -1.83
CA SER A 35 5.00 16.97 -0.42
C SER A 35 5.56 15.74 0.29
N LYS A 36 6.83 15.81 0.70
CA LYS A 36 7.53 14.78 1.53
C LYS A 36 6.75 14.38 2.79
N LEU A 37 5.90 15.28 3.31
CA LEU A 37 5.09 15.05 4.51
C LEU A 37 3.80 14.27 4.25
N MET A 38 3.31 14.27 3.00
CA MET A 38 2.00 13.70 2.67
C MET A 38 2.08 12.22 2.27
N GLY A 39 3.28 11.65 2.35
CA GLY A 39 3.56 10.24 2.12
C GLY A 39 3.51 9.82 0.65
N SER A 40 3.58 8.51 0.43
CA SER A 40 3.37 7.92 -0.89
C SER A 40 1.92 7.49 -1.05
N THR A 41 1.35 7.65 -2.23
CA THR A 41 0.02 7.10 -2.58
C THR A 41 0.19 5.92 -3.54
N ILE A 42 -0.73 4.96 -3.48
CA ILE A 42 -0.73 3.83 -4.41
C ILE A 42 -1.46 4.28 -5.66
N ASN A 43 -0.84 4.12 -6.84
CA ASN A 43 -1.55 4.28 -8.10
C ASN A 43 -2.45 3.05 -8.33
N PHE A 44 -3.74 3.19 -8.06
CA PHE A 44 -4.72 2.12 -8.19
C PHE A 44 -5.05 1.77 -9.65
N ALA A 45 -4.55 2.52 -10.63
CA ALA A 45 -4.69 2.19 -12.04
C ALA A 45 -3.60 1.22 -12.54
N SER A 46 -2.51 1.05 -11.80
CA SER A 46 -1.44 0.13 -12.19
C SER A 46 -1.85 -1.33 -11.89
N PRO A 47 -1.80 -2.25 -12.87
CA PRO A 47 -2.15 -3.66 -12.65
C PRO A 47 -1.24 -4.34 -11.63
N SER A 48 -0.03 -3.82 -11.43
CA SER A 48 0.92 -4.24 -10.41
C SER A 48 0.62 -3.71 -8.99
N ALA A 49 -0.33 -2.77 -8.81
CA ALA A 49 -0.85 -2.42 -7.49
C ALA A 49 -1.79 -3.50 -6.91
N ILE A 50 -2.50 -4.22 -7.77
CA ILE A 50 -3.44 -5.27 -7.38
C ILE A 50 -2.78 -6.34 -6.48
N PRO A 51 -1.64 -6.95 -6.84
CA PRO A 51 -0.99 -7.94 -5.98
C PRO A 51 -0.51 -7.35 -4.65
N VAL A 52 -0.07 -6.08 -4.62
CA VAL A 52 0.39 -5.42 -3.38
C VAL A 52 -0.76 -5.19 -2.41
N VAL A 53 -1.91 -4.72 -2.92
CA VAL A 53 -3.12 -4.51 -2.12
C VAL A 53 -3.67 -5.85 -1.63
N LEU A 54 -3.76 -6.86 -2.50
CA LEU A 54 -4.19 -8.21 -2.13
C LEU A 54 -3.28 -8.83 -1.08
N LEU A 55 -1.97 -8.71 -1.21
CA LEU A 55 -1.01 -9.23 -0.23
C LEU A 55 -1.18 -8.55 1.13
N THR A 56 -1.34 -7.23 1.14
CA THR A 56 -1.56 -6.46 2.37
C THR A 56 -2.86 -6.89 3.05
N PHE A 57 -3.94 -7.03 2.27
CA PHE A 57 -5.23 -7.50 2.76
C PHE A 57 -5.12 -8.94 3.31
N ALA A 58 -4.39 -9.81 2.62
CA ALA A 58 -4.16 -11.19 3.06
C ALA A 58 -3.43 -11.25 4.42
N ILE A 59 -2.38 -10.46 4.61
CA ILE A 59 -1.62 -10.42 5.88
C ILE A 59 -2.49 -9.95 7.06
N LEU A 60 -3.45 -9.07 6.81
CA LEU A 60 -4.34 -8.55 7.86
C LEU A 60 -5.53 -9.49 8.11
N VAL A 61 -6.15 -10.01 7.06
CA VAL A 61 -7.45 -10.69 7.16
C VAL A 61 -7.30 -12.19 7.37
N VAL A 62 -6.36 -12.85 6.69
CA VAL A 62 -6.20 -14.32 6.77
C VAL A 62 -5.90 -14.79 8.20
N PRO A 63 -4.98 -14.16 8.96
CA PRO A 63 -4.70 -14.59 10.34
C PRO A 63 -5.90 -14.41 11.27
N VAL A 64 -6.67 -13.33 11.09
CA VAL A 64 -7.87 -13.06 11.87
C VAL A 64 -8.96 -14.09 11.59
N LEU A 65 -9.21 -14.40 10.31
CA LEU A 65 -10.16 -15.44 9.92
C LEU A 65 -9.73 -16.81 10.45
N PHE A 66 -8.44 -17.14 10.35
CA PHE A 66 -7.90 -18.40 10.86
C PHE A 66 -8.15 -18.55 12.37
N VAL A 67 -7.82 -17.52 13.16
CA VAL A 67 -8.04 -17.55 14.62
C VAL A 67 -9.52 -17.58 14.98
N ARG A 68 -10.40 -16.96 14.19
CA ARG A 68 -11.86 -17.04 14.35
C ARG A 68 -12.40 -18.46 14.12
N THR A 69 -11.83 -19.24 13.20
CA THR A 69 -12.28 -20.62 12.94
C THR A 69 -11.98 -21.59 14.09
N TRP A 70 -11.08 -21.22 15.01
CA TRP A 70 -10.70 -22.02 16.18
C TRP A 70 -11.50 -21.67 17.45
N ASP A 71 -12.58 -20.90 17.29
CA ASP A 71 -13.40 -20.39 18.40
C ASP A 71 -12.56 -19.67 19.47
N ALA A 72 -11.51 -18.99 19.01
CA ALA A 72 -10.55 -18.37 19.89
C ALA A 72 -11.17 -17.19 20.64
N ARG A 73 -10.81 -17.04 21.92
CA ARG A 73 -11.27 -15.93 22.77
C ARG A 73 -10.96 -14.58 22.11
N ILE A 74 -11.78 -13.57 22.42
CA ILE A 74 -11.63 -12.22 21.86
C ILE A 74 -10.21 -11.65 22.05
N GLY A 75 -9.54 -12.00 23.15
CA GLY A 75 -8.15 -11.62 23.42
C GLY A 75 -7.15 -12.19 22.40
N ALA A 76 -7.36 -13.42 21.92
CA ALA A 76 -6.52 -14.01 20.88
C ALA A 76 -6.70 -13.29 19.54
N VAL A 77 -7.95 -12.93 19.19
CA VAL A 77 -8.24 -12.15 17.97
C VAL A 77 -7.55 -10.78 18.02
N LEU A 78 -7.62 -10.08 19.15
CA LEU A 78 -6.94 -8.79 19.33
C LEU A 78 -5.42 -8.92 19.26
N ALA A 79 -4.85 -9.95 19.88
CA ALA A 79 -3.41 -10.23 19.79
C ALA A 79 -2.98 -10.49 18.34
N THR A 80 -3.75 -11.27 17.58
CA THR A 80 -3.48 -11.54 16.17
C THR A 80 -3.53 -10.28 15.32
N ILE A 81 -4.48 -9.38 15.55
CA ILE A 81 -4.53 -8.08 14.85
C ILE A 81 -3.26 -7.28 15.14
N LEU A 82 -2.86 -7.15 16.41
CA LEU A 82 -1.65 -6.42 16.80
C LEU A 82 -0.39 -7.02 16.16
N ILE A 83 -0.27 -8.34 16.16
CA ILE A 83 0.86 -9.04 15.54
C ILE A 83 0.88 -8.83 14.03
N SER A 84 -0.25 -9.01 13.34
CA SER A 84 -0.34 -8.78 11.89
C SER A 84 0.02 -7.33 11.52
N THR A 85 -0.45 -6.35 12.29
CA THR A 85 -0.07 -4.94 12.08
C THR A 85 1.41 -4.71 12.32
N ALA A 86 2.00 -5.27 13.39
CA ALA A 86 3.43 -5.14 13.66
C ALA A 86 4.29 -5.78 12.55
N VAL A 87 3.91 -6.97 12.07
CA VAL A 87 4.55 -7.64 10.93
C VAL A 87 4.47 -6.78 9.68
N LEU A 88 3.31 -6.21 9.38
CA LEU A 88 3.15 -5.30 8.24
C LEU A 88 4.05 -4.07 8.37
N CYS A 89 4.10 -3.43 9.54
CA CYS A 89 4.98 -2.29 9.80
C CYS A 89 6.47 -2.64 9.62
N LEU A 90 6.91 -3.79 10.13
CA LEU A 90 8.28 -4.27 9.99
C LEU A 90 8.61 -4.58 8.53
N LEU A 91 7.69 -5.21 7.79
CA LEU A 91 7.85 -5.48 6.36
C LEU A 91 7.96 -4.18 5.57
N CYS A 92 7.11 -3.19 5.85
CA CYS A 92 7.18 -1.87 5.24
C CYS A 92 8.52 -1.17 5.54
N ALA A 93 8.98 -1.22 6.80
CA ALA A 93 10.27 -0.65 7.20
C ALA A 93 11.44 -1.35 6.49
N TYR A 94 11.40 -2.68 6.39
CA TYR A 94 12.39 -3.48 5.68
C TYR A 94 12.44 -3.12 4.19
N LEU A 95 11.30 -3.16 3.50
CA LEU A 95 11.21 -2.81 2.08
C LEU A 95 11.63 -1.35 1.81
N SER A 96 11.29 -0.44 2.73
CA SER A 96 11.73 0.96 2.64
C SER A 96 13.23 1.12 2.84
N SER A 97 13.85 0.27 3.67
CA SER A 97 15.30 0.27 3.89
C SER A 97 16.05 -0.31 2.70
N THR A 98 15.59 -1.45 2.16
CA THR A 98 16.19 -2.10 0.99
C THR A 98 16.19 -1.21 -0.25
N LYS A 99 15.09 -0.50 -0.53
CA LYS A 99 15.05 0.48 -1.64
C LYS A 99 16.06 1.61 -1.51
N ARG A 100 16.53 1.92 -0.30
CA ARG A 100 17.52 2.97 -0.03
C ARG A 100 18.97 2.49 -0.24
N SER A 101 19.21 1.18 -0.31
CA SER A 101 20.55 0.58 -0.47
C SER A 101 20.93 0.28 -1.92
N THR A 102 19.99 0.35 -2.85
CA THR A 102 20.18 0.05 -4.29
C THR A 102 20.32 1.31 -5.15
N HIS A 103 20.64 2.45 -4.55
CA HIS A 103 20.74 3.75 -5.22
C HIS A 103 22.08 4.41 -4.90
#